data_AF-A0A2V9KXV5-F1
#
_entry.id   AF-A0A2V9KXV5-F1
#
_cell.length_a   1.000
_cell.length_b   1.000
_cell.length_c   1.000
_cell.angle_alpha   90.00
_cell.angle_beta   90.00
_cell.angle_gamma   90.00
#
_symmetry.space_group_name_H-M   'P 1'
#
loop_
_entity.id
_entity.type
_entity.pdbx_description
1 polymer ?
#
loop_
_entity_poly.entity_id
_entity_poly.type
_entity_poly.pdbx_seq_one_letter_code
_entity_poly.pdbx_strand_id
1 'polypeptide(L)'
;MFLGLFVVMSVSTSSLWAADAPKALERGVKPKEHQFWDKTNIALQLLNAGAQAADMYSTERALNRGAVEANPLFKSRPVFFGTKAGLIPISMLVSYRLHQKGRHKAERLVPLIIAAPSGIGASFNLRF
;
A
#
# COMPACT_ATOMS: atom_id res chain seq x y z
N MET A 1 14.98 20.33 7.93
CA MET A 1 15.55 19.23 8.74
C MET A 1 14.40 18.58 9.49
N PHE A 2 13.79 17.54 8.93
CA PHE A 2 12.73 16.79 9.61
C PHE A 2 13.27 15.41 9.94
N LEU A 3 13.35 15.13 11.25
CA LEU A 3 13.72 13.84 11.81
C LEU A 3 12.85 12.75 11.16
N GLY A 4 13.50 11.87 10.41
CA GLY A 4 12.90 10.63 9.95
C GLY A 4 12.58 9.77 11.17
N LEU A 5 11.30 9.69 11.51
CA LEU A 5 10.79 8.80 12.54
C LEU A 5 10.87 7.36 12.00
N PHE A 6 12.06 6.78 11.98
CA PHE A 6 12.24 5.33 11.86
C PHE A 6 11.86 4.71 13.20
N VAL A 7 10.55 4.50 13.40
CA VAL A 7 10.09 3.56 14.43
C VAL A 7 10.41 2.17 13.89
N VAL A 8 11.59 1.65 14.25
CA VAL A 8 11.91 0.23 14.10
C VAL A 8 11.04 -0.52 15.09
N MET A 9 9.84 -0.91 14.66
CA MET A 9 9.09 -1.92 15.38
C MET A 9 9.85 -3.24 15.25
N SER A 10 10.53 -3.65 16.32
CA SER A 10 11.11 -4.98 16.49
C SER A 10 10.01 -6.04 16.73
N VAL A 11 8.96 -6.02 15.90
CA VAL A 11 8.05 -7.13 15.74
C VAL A 11 8.71 -8.04 14.71
N SER A 12 8.88 -9.32 15.04
CA SER A 12 9.44 -10.30 14.11
C SER A 12 8.49 -10.47 12.91
N THR A 13 8.61 -9.58 11.92
CA THR A 13 7.80 -9.58 10.69
C THR A 13 8.06 -10.82 9.85
N SER A 14 9.07 -11.63 10.19
CA SER A 14 9.37 -12.92 9.57
C SER A 14 8.14 -13.81 9.42
N SER A 15 7.18 -13.76 10.36
CA SER A 15 5.93 -14.52 10.27
C SER A 15 4.94 -14.02 9.21
N LEU A 16 5.06 -12.76 8.79
CA LEU A 16 4.28 -12.16 7.70
C LEU A 16 4.83 -12.58 6.34
N TRP A 17 6.16 -12.72 6.25
CA TRP A 17 6.89 -13.04 5.03
C TRP A 17 7.11 -14.54 4.80
N ALA A 18 6.85 -15.36 5.82
CA ALA A 18 6.93 -16.82 5.73
C ALA A 18 5.85 -17.37 4.80
N ALA A 19 6.17 -18.45 4.08
CA ALA A 19 5.16 -19.21 3.36
C ALA A 19 4.25 -19.95 4.37
N ASP A 20 2.96 -20.04 4.06
CA ASP A 20 1.97 -20.68 4.93
C ASP A 20 2.02 -22.23 4.85
N ALA A 21 2.50 -22.77 3.73
CA ALA A 21 2.56 -24.21 3.43
C ALA A 21 3.31 -25.09 4.47
N PRO A 22 4.55 -24.76 4.90
CA PRO A 22 5.30 -25.62 5.83
C PRO A 22 4.59 -25.81 7.19
N LYS A 23 3.93 -24.77 7.72
CA LYS A 23 3.23 -24.84 9.01
C LYS A 23 1.88 -25.54 8.95
N ALA A 24 1.24 -25.55 7.79
CA ALA A 24 -0.08 -26.15 7.61
C ALA A 24 0.02 -27.68 7.50
N LEU A 25 1.05 -28.18 6.80
CA LEU A 25 1.36 -29.60 6.71
C LEU A 25 1.69 -30.21 8.08
N GLU A 26 2.45 -29.50 8.92
CA GLU A 26 2.75 -29.92 10.31
C GLU A 26 1.49 -30.05 11.20
N ARG A 27 0.40 -29.33 10.88
CA ARG A 27 -0.85 -29.36 11.66
C ARG A 27 -1.89 -30.32 11.12
N GLY A 28 -1.59 -31.06 10.05
CA GLY A 28 -2.57 -31.93 9.37
C GLY A 28 -3.73 -31.17 8.72
N VAL A 29 -3.65 -29.85 8.61
CA VAL A 29 -4.67 -28.99 7.98
C VAL A 29 -4.15 -28.60 6.60
N LYS A 30 -4.85 -29.00 5.53
CA LYS A 30 -4.54 -28.47 4.21
C LYS A 30 -4.72 -26.95 4.24
N PRO A 31 -3.70 -26.15 3.89
CA PRO A 31 -3.87 -24.71 3.83
C PRO A 31 -4.99 -24.41 2.82
N LYS A 32 -5.98 -23.61 3.24
CA LYS A 32 -7.10 -23.22 2.38
C LYS A 32 -6.57 -22.28 1.30
N GLU A 33 -6.18 -22.86 0.18
CA GLU A 33 -5.72 -22.11 -1.00
C GLU A 33 -6.90 -21.29 -1.53
N HIS A 34 -6.76 -19.96 -1.48
CA HIS A 34 -7.75 -19.04 -2.03
C HIS A 34 -7.27 -18.53 -3.38
N GLN A 35 -8.19 -18.10 -4.24
CA GLN A 35 -7.80 -17.41 -5.46
C GLN A 35 -7.22 -16.03 -5.13
N PHE A 36 -6.27 -15.56 -5.92
CA PHE A 36 -5.72 -14.21 -5.74
C PHE A 36 -6.81 -13.14 -5.79
N TRP A 37 -7.72 -13.20 -6.77
CA TRP A 37 -8.85 -12.27 -6.88
C TRP A 37 -10.04 -12.69 -6.01
N ASP A 38 -9.79 -12.92 -4.72
CA ASP A 38 -10.86 -13.05 -3.74
C ASP A 38 -11.44 -11.68 -3.35
N LYS A 39 -12.58 -11.69 -2.64
CA LYS A 39 -13.23 -10.45 -2.17
C LYS A 39 -12.29 -9.58 -1.31
N THR A 40 -11.36 -10.20 -0.58
CA THR A 40 -10.45 -9.51 0.34
C THR A 40 -9.41 -8.72 -0.45
N ASN A 41 -8.71 -9.38 -1.37
CA ASN A 41 -7.69 -8.74 -2.20
C ASN A 41 -8.31 -7.69 -3.13
N ILE A 42 -9.51 -7.93 -3.66
CA ILE A 42 -10.25 -6.90 -4.40
C ILE A 42 -10.50 -5.68 -3.52
N ALA A 43 -11.06 -5.86 -2.32
CA ALA A 43 -11.34 -4.74 -1.42
C ALA A 43 -10.07 -3.98 -1.01
N LEU A 44 -8.98 -4.69 -0.72
CA LEU A 44 -7.70 -4.09 -0.34
C LEU A 44 -7.06 -3.29 -1.49
N GLN A 45 -7.12 -3.82 -2.72
CA GLN A 45 -6.60 -3.10 -3.90
C GLN A 45 -7.48 -1.89 -4.25
N LEU A 46 -8.80 -1.99 -4.08
CA LEU A 46 -9.70 -0.84 -4.22
C LEU A 46 -9.43 0.22 -3.15
N LEU A 47 -9.16 -0.16 -1.91
CA LEU A 47 -8.76 0.77 -0.85
C LEU A 47 -7.47 1.49 -1.22
N ASN A 48 -6.47 0.76 -1.74
CA ASN A 48 -5.24 1.36 -2.25
C ASN A 48 -5.52 2.35 -3.38
N ALA A 49 -6.23 1.94 -4.43
CA ALA A 49 -6.59 2.83 -5.54
C ALA A 49 -7.34 4.09 -5.07
N GLY A 50 -8.30 3.92 -4.14
CA GLY A 50 -9.04 5.02 -3.54
C GLY A 50 -8.14 5.99 -2.76
N ALA A 51 -7.19 5.48 -1.97
CA ALA A 51 -6.23 6.31 -1.24
C ALA A 51 -5.32 7.11 -2.18
N GLN A 52 -4.83 6.48 -3.26
CA GLN A 52 -4.03 7.17 -4.29
C GLN A 52 -4.84 8.28 -4.97
N ALA A 53 -6.09 8.01 -5.34
CA ALA A 53 -6.98 8.97 -5.97
C ALA A 53 -7.33 10.14 -5.03
N ALA A 54 -7.61 9.84 -3.75
CA ALA A 54 -7.90 10.86 -2.74
C ALA A 54 -6.70 11.79 -2.51
N ASP A 55 -5.48 11.25 -2.46
CA ASP A 55 -4.27 12.05 -2.31
C ASP A 55 -4.01 12.91 -3.54
N MET A 56 -4.17 12.34 -4.74
CA MET A 56 -4.10 13.08 -6.00
C MET A 56 -5.07 14.27 -6.03
N TYR A 57 -6.34 14.02 -5.71
CA TYR A 57 -7.38 15.04 -5.71
C TYR A 57 -7.12 16.13 -4.66
N SER A 58 -6.83 15.72 -3.42
CA SER A 58 -6.65 16.65 -2.31
C SER A 58 -5.39 17.50 -2.45
N THR A 59 -4.29 16.93 -2.96
CA THR A 59 -3.06 17.66 -3.27
C THR A 59 -3.32 18.70 -4.36
N GLU A 60 -3.96 18.30 -5.47
CA GLU A 60 -4.30 19.23 -6.56
C GLU A 60 -5.18 20.39 -6.06
N ARG A 61 -6.21 20.08 -5.24
CA ARG A 61 -7.06 21.08 -4.61
C ARG A 61 -6.26 22.02 -3.70
N ALA A 62 -5.39 21.51 -2.84
CA ALA A 62 -4.59 22.31 -1.92
C ALA A 62 -3.63 23.24 -2.67
N LEU A 63 -2.94 22.74 -3.69
CA LEU A 63 -2.05 23.54 -4.54
C LEU A 63 -2.80 24.66 -5.27
N ASN A 64 -4.00 24.38 -5.78
CA ASN A 64 -4.85 25.39 -6.42
C ASN A 64 -5.37 26.45 -5.42
N ARG A 65 -5.27 26.20 -4.11
CA ARG A 65 -5.59 27.14 -3.03
C ARG A 65 -4.36 27.82 -2.43
N GLY A 66 -3.19 27.67 -3.05
CA GLY A 66 -1.95 28.33 -2.64
C GLY A 66 -1.09 27.54 -1.64
N ALA A 67 -1.43 26.28 -1.35
CA ALA A 67 -0.50 25.41 -0.63
C ALA A 67 0.77 25.16 -1.47
N VAL A 68 1.86 24.79 -0.80
CA VAL A 68 3.16 24.52 -1.43
C VAL A 68 3.54 23.07 -1.19
N GLU A 69 3.83 22.33 -2.26
CA GLU A 69 4.37 20.96 -2.17
C GLU A 69 5.78 21.00 -1.57
N ALA A 70 5.93 20.41 -0.39
CA ALA A 70 7.19 20.38 0.34
C ALA A 70 8.17 19.34 -0.22
N ASN A 71 7.67 18.27 -0.85
CA ASN A 71 8.50 17.25 -1.46
C ASN A 71 9.03 17.73 -2.82
N PRO A 72 10.35 17.99 -2.97
CA PRO A 72 10.90 18.49 -4.23
C PRO A 72 10.65 17.54 -5.42
N LEU A 73 10.52 16.23 -5.19
CA LEU A 73 10.21 15.25 -6.25
C LEU A 73 8.79 15.41 -6.80
N PHE A 74 7.85 15.89 -5.99
CA PHE A 74 6.43 16.00 -6.35
C PHE A 74 6.00 17.41 -6.75
N LYS A 75 6.94 18.36 -6.82
CA LYS A 75 6.69 19.68 -7.42
C LYS A 75 6.25 19.59 -8.88
N SER A 76 6.71 18.57 -9.60
CA SER A 76 6.25 18.27 -10.96
C SER A 76 4.94 17.49 -10.90
N ARG A 77 3.84 18.09 -11.37
CA ARG A 77 2.53 17.43 -11.42
C ARG A 77 2.57 16.09 -12.18
N PRO A 78 3.17 15.99 -13.38
CA PRO A 78 3.28 14.70 -14.06
C PRO A 78 3.99 13.63 -13.25
N VAL A 79 5.05 13.98 -12.51
CA VAL A 79 5.79 13.02 -11.66
C VAL A 79 4.92 12.57 -10.48
N PHE A 80 4.22 13.49 -9.84
CA PHE A 80 3.32 13.18 -8.74
C PHE A 80 2.19 12.24 -9.18
N PHE A 81 1.42 12.64 -10.19
CA PHE A 81 0.32 11.83 -10.72
C PHE A 81 0.79 10.49 -11.27
N GLY A 82 1.90 10.48 -12.02
CA GLY A 82 2.50 9.25 -12.56
C GLY A 82 2.93 8.28 -11.45
N THR A 83 3.54 8.79 -10.37
CA THR A 83 3.92 7.98 -9.21
C THR A 83 2.69 7.39 -8.52
N LYS A 84 1.66 8.21 -8.27
CA LYS A 84 0.44 7.76 -7.59
C LYS A 84 -0.32 6.71 -8.40
N ALA A 85 -0.48 6.94 -9.70
CA ALA A 85 -1.10 5.99 -10.61
C ALA A 85 -0.28 4.70 -10.74
N GLY A 86 1.04 4.81 -10.86
CA GLY A 86 1.95 3.65 -11.01
C GLY A 86 2.00 2.73 -9.80
N LEU A 87 1.79 3.25 -8.59
CA LEU A 87 1.76 2.44 -7.37
C LEU A 87 0.58 1.45 -7.31
N ILE A 88 -0.50 1.68 -8.07
CA ILE A 88 -1.66 0.77 -8.14
C ILE A 88 -1.26 -0.57 -8.79
N PRO A 89 -0.81 -0.62 -10.06
CA PRO A 89 -0.39 -1.87 -10.68
C PRO A 89 0.86 -2.47 -10.02
N ILE A 90 1.76 -1.65 -9.45
CA ILE A 90 2.91 -2.17 -8.66
C ILE A 90 2.40 -2.95 -7.44
N SER A 91 1.43 -2.41 -6.70
CA SER A 91 0.83 -3.09 -5.55
C SER A 91 0.21 -4.43 -5.95
N MET A 92 -0.54 -4.45 -7.06
CA MET A 92 -1.13 -5.68 -7.60
C MET A 92 -0.06 -6.71 -7.96
N LEU A 93 0.99 -6.29 -8.69
CA LEU A 93 2.08 -7.17 -9.11
C LEU A 93 2.81 -7.78 -7.92
N VAL A 94 3.18 -6.97 -6.93
CA VAL A 94 3.91 -7.44 -5.74
C VAL A 94 3.03 -8.39 -4.94
N SER A 95 1.75 -8.05 -4.73
CA SER A 95 0.80 -8.92 -4.03
C SER A 95 0.63 -10.25 -4.76
N TYR A 96 0.49 -10.23 -6.08
CA TYR A 96 0.36 -11.45 -6.89
C TYR A 96 1.61 -12.34 -6.82
N ARG A 97 2.81 -11.74 -6.85
CA ARG A 97 4.06 -12.51 -6.69
C ARG A 97 4.20 -13.12 -5.30
N LEU A 98 3.67 -12.48 -4.26
CA LEU A 98 3.63 -13.04 -2.90
C LEU A 98 2.62 -14.17 -2.80
N HIS A 99 1.47 -14.04 -3.47
CA HIS A 99 0.46 -15.09 -3.60
C HIS A 99 1.00 -16.35 -4.24
N GLN A 100 1.67 -16.22 -5.38
CA GLN A 100 2.34 -17.34 -6.06
C GLN A 100 3.39 -18.05 -5.19
N LYS A 101 3.94 -17.36 -4.18
CA LYS A 101 4.92 -17.90 -3.23
C LYS A 101 4.29 -18.43 -1.93
N GLY A 102 2.95 -18.46 -1.85
CA GLY A 102 2.21 -18.90 -0.66
C GLY A 102 2.38 -17.99 0.56
N ARG A 103 2.67 -16.70 0.35
CA ARG A 103 2.84 -15.69 1.41
C ARG A 103 1.57 -14.86 1.57
N HIS A 104 0.47 -15.49 1.98
CA HIS A 104 -0.87 -14.90 1.93
C HIS A 104 -1.11 -13.77 2.94
N LYS A 105 -0.32 -13.72 4.02
CA LYS A 105 -0.33 -12.57 4.93
C LYS A 105 0.36 -11.36 4.32
N ALA A 106 1.53 -11.56 3.72
CA ALA A 106 2.28 -10.48 3.09
C ALA A 106 1.51 -9.87 1.90
N GLU A 107 0.91 -10.69 1.03
CA GLU A 107 0.18 -10.18 -0.14
C GLU A 107 -0.95 -9.21 0.26
N ARG A 108 -1.62 -9.47 1.40
CA ARG A 108 -2.72 -8.65 1.92
C ARG A 108 -2.23 -7.37 2.61
N LEU A 109 -1.00 -7.36 3.12
CA LEU A 109 -0.41 -6.18 3.75
C LEU A 109 0.13 -5.17 2.74
N VAL A 110 0.61 -5.62 1.58
CA VAL A 110 1.18 -4.75 0.53
C VAL A 110 0.26 -3.58 0.16
N PRO A 111 -1.01 -3.78 -0.23
CA PRO A 111 -1.89 -2.66 -0.57
C PRO A 111 -2.11 -1.69 0.60
N LEU A 112 -2.13 -2.18 1.85
CA LEU A 112 -2.29 -1.31 3.03
C LEU A 112 -1.04 -0.44 3.27
N ILE A 113 0.14 -1.03 3.15
CA ILE A 113 1.42 -0.31 3.31
C ILE A 113 1.56 0.77 2.24
N ILE A 114 1.21 0.46 0.99
CA ILE A 114 1.26 1.41 -0.12
C ILE A 114 0.20 2.51 0.04
N ALA A 115 -1.01 2.16 0.47
CA ALA A 115 -2.10 3.12 0.65
C ALA A 115 -1.86 4.11 1.80
N ALA A 116 -1.21 3.68 2.87
CA ALA A 116 -1.13 4.43 4.13
C ALA A 116 -0.56 5.86 3.97
N PRO A 117 0.60 6.09 3.31
CA PRO A 117 1.12 7.44 3.11
C PRO A 117 0.14 8.35 2.35
N SER A 118 -0.55 7.82 1.34
CA SER A 118 -1.50 8.59 0.53
C SER A 118 -2.79 8.89 1.29
N GLY A 119 -3.29 7.94 2.08
CA GLY A 119 -4.43 8.19 2.97
C GLY A 119 -4.12 9.29 4.00
N ILE A 120 -2.92 9.27 4.57
CA ILE A 120 -2.44 10.31 5.51
C ILE A 120 -2.34 11.66 4.79
N GLY A 121 -1.67 11.71 3.63
CA GLY A 121 -1.54 12.93 2.83
C GLY A 121 -2.90 13.55 2.49
N ALA A 122 -3.83 12.72 2.03
CA ALA A 122 -5.20 13.15 1.73
C ALA A 122 -5.91 13.75 2.95
N SER A 123 -5.78 13.11 4.12
CA SER A 123 -6.42 13.58 5.35
C SER A 123 -5.92 14.96 5.83
N PHE A 124 -4.66 15.30 5.54
CA PHE A 124 -4.11 16.62 5.82
C PHE A 124 -4.53 17.64 4.77
N ASN A 125 -4.45 17.28 3.49
CA ASN A 125 -4.74 18.19 2.38
C ASN A 125 -6.24 18.56 2.28
N LEU A 126 -7.14 17.67 2.67
CA LEU A 126 -8.59 17.94 2.68
C LEU A 126 -9.03 18.99 3.71
N ARG A 127 -8.15 19.36 4.66
CA ARG A 127 -8.43 20.41 5.65
C ARG A 127 -8.33 21.83 5.07
N PHE A 128 -7.74 21.98 3.89
CA PHE A 128 -7.56 23.26 3.18
C PHE A 128 -8.62 23.49 2.10
#